data_AF-A0A847P5K1-F1
#
_entry.id   AF-A0A847P5K1-F1
#
_cell.length_a   1.000
_cell.length_b   1.000
_cell.length_c   1.000
_cell.angle_alpha   90.00
_cell.angle_beta   90.00
_cell.angle_gamma   90.00
#
_symmetry.space_group_name_H-M   'P 1'
#
loop_
_entity.id
_entity.type
_entity.pdbx_description
1 polymer ?
#
loop_
_entity_poly.entity_id
_entity_poly.type
_entity_poly.pdbx_seq_one_letter_code
_entity_poly.pdbx_strand_id
1 'polypeptide(L)'
;MQQTQDKRARLLEFIDQKALDPVLEALPEQYSSERDRRLLLMVQKRAAKEKEEFHDQMLTASQIVEKYFRRIYWETHLRFGKQLEDLELPRFLQLREQFLQLCADLQVN
;
A
#
# COMPACT_ATOMS: atom_id res chain seq x y z
N MET A 1 -22.56 12.08 7.38
CA MET A 1 -21.47 12.53 6.48
C MET A 1 -20.10 12.52 7.19
N GLN A 2 -19.97 13.07 8.41
CA GLN A 2 -18.71 13.08 9.17
C GLN A 2 -18.07 11.69 9.40
N GLN A 3 -18.86 10.70 9.86
CA GLN A 3 -18.33 9.36 10.20
C GLN A 3 -17.78 8.58 9.00
N THR A 4 -18.35 8.76 7.81
CA THR A 4 -17.88 8.06 6.60
C THR A 4 -16.55 8.62 6.12
N GLN A 5 -16.37 9.94 6.24
CA GLN A 5 -15.15 10.64 5.85
C GLN A 5 -13.99 10.29 6.81
N ASP A 6 -14.30 10.13 8.10
CA ASP A 6 -13.35 9.62 9.10
C ASP A 6 -12.89 8.19 8.80
N LYS A 7 -13.82 7.27 8.50
CA LYS A 7 -13.46 5.87 8.17
C LYS A 7 -12.55 5.79 6.95
N ARG A 8 -12.88 6.53 5.88
CA ARG A 8 -12.04 6.65 4.68
C ARG A 8 -10.63 7.14 5.05
N ALA A 9 -10.54 8.24 5.80
CA ALA A 9 -9.26 8.84 6.15
C ALA A 9 -8.37 7.86 6.93
N ARG A 10 -8.92 7.14 7.91
CA ARG A 10 -8.15 6.17 8.71
C ARG A 10 -7.68 4.96 7.91
N LEU A 11 -8.47 4.48 6.96
CA LEU A 11 -8.04 3.40 6.05
C LEU A 11 -6.90 3.87 5.13
N LEU A 12 -6.99 5.09 4.59
CA LEU A 12 -5.93 5.67 3.76
C LEU A 12 -4.65 5.90 4.56
N GLU A 13 -4.78 6.44 5.78
CA GLU A 13 -3.65 6.66 6.67
C GLU A 13 -2.90 5.36 6.97
N PHE A 14 -3.63 4.26 7.22
CA PHE A 14 -3.01 2.95 7.39
C PHE A 14 -2.24 2.52 6.13
N ILE A 15 -2.85 2.63 4.96
CA ILE A 15 -2.23 2.22 3.69
C ILE A 15 -0.97 3.04 3.41
N ASP A 16 -1.06 4.35 3.57
CA ASP A 16 0.06 5.27 3.38
C ASP A 16 1.20 4.91 4.33
N GLN A 17 0.96 4.95 5.63
CA GLN A 17 2.02 4.81 6.64
C GLN A 17 2.64 3.41 6.68
N LYS A 18 1.86 2.36 6.38
CA LYS A 18 2.32 0.97 6.54
C LYS A 18 2.83 0.35 5.25
N ALA A 19 2.28 0.72 4.10
CA ALA A 19 2.60 0.09 2.83
C ALA A 19 3.33 1.03 1.85
N LEU A 20 2.83 2.24 1.65
CA LEU A 20 3.28 3.09 0.53
C LEU A 20 4.43 4.02 0.91
N ASP A 21 4.33 4.72 2.04
CA ASP A 21 5.34 5.68 2.48
C ASP A 21 6.69 5.02 2.77
N PRO A 22 6.77 3.84 3.42
CA PRO A 22 8.05 3.13 3.57
C PRO A 22 8.73 2.82 2.23
N VAL A 23 7.97 2.54 1.17
CA VAL A 23 8.51 2.33 -0.17
C VAL A 23 8.99 3.65 -0.79
N LEU A 24 8.19 4.70 -0.66
CA LEU A 24 8.48 6.03 -1.21
C LEU A 24 9.67 6.71 -0.54
N GLU A 25 9.88 6.46 0.75
CA GLU A 25 10.93 7.07 1.56
C GLU A 25 12.22 6.24 1.63
N ALA A 26 12.19 4.99 1.15
CA ALA A 26 13.37 4.14 1.08
C ALA A 26 14.48 4.80 0.24
N LEU A 27 15.70 4.75 0.77
CA LEU A 27 16.84 5.48 0.21
C LEU A 27 17.69 4.57 -0.68
N PRO A 28 18.04 4.97 -1.92
CA PRO A 28 18.91 4.18 -2.79
C PRO A 28 20.26 3.80 -2.16
N GLU A 29 20.76 4.62 -1.24
CA GLU A 29 22.01 4.42 -0.52
C GLU A 29 21.98 3.20 0.41
N GLN A 30 20.80 2.74 0.81
CA GLN A 30 20.62 1.52 1.61
C GLN A 30 20.92 0.25 0.80
N TYR A 31 20.95 0.36 -0.53
CA TYR A 31 21.18 -0.75 -1.43
C TYR A 31 22.59 -0.71 -2.02
N SER A 32 23.33 -1.81 -1.88
CA SER A 32 24.72 -1.92 -2.33
C SER A 32 24.85 -2.21 -3.82
N SER A 33 23.81 -2.75 -4.47
CA SER A 33 23.84 -3.10 -5.89
C SER A 33 23.11 -2.06 -6.76
N GLU A 34 23.70 -1.73 -7.90
CA GLU A 34 23.07 -0.87 -8.92
C GLU A 34 21.75 -1.46 -9.43
N ARG A 35 21.61 -2.79 -9.40
CA ARG A 35 20.38 -3.48 -9.77
C ARG A 35 19.26 -3.15 -8.78
N ASP A 36 19.52 -3.22 -7.49
CA ASP A 36 18.52 -2.99 -6.44
C ASP A 36 18.14 -1.51 -6.38
N ARG A 37 19.08 -0.60 -6.59
CA ARG A 37 18.79 0.84 -6.74
C ARG A 37 17.84 1.12 -7.90
N ARG A 38 18.08 0.50 -9.07
CA ARG A 38 17.15 0.62 -10.21
C ARG A 38 15.80 -0.01 -9.92
N LEU A 39 15.80 -1.12 -9.18
CA LEU A 39 14.58 -1.79 -8.76
C LEU A 39 13.75 -0.91 -7.82
N LEU A 40 14.41 -0.26 -6.86
CA LEU A 40 13.83 0.71 -5.93
C LEU A 40 13.11 1.83 -6.69
N LEU A 41 13.77 2.45 -7.67
CA LEU A 41 13.16 3.50 -8.49
C LEU A 41 11.88 3.03 -9.21
N MET A 42 11.87 1.79 -9.70
CA MET A 42 10.70 1.20 -10.35
C MET A 42 9.55 0.98 -9.36
N VAL A 43 9.83 0.43 -8.17
CA VAL A 43 8.79 0.20 -7.17
C VAL A 43 8.28 1.50 -6.56
N GLN A 44 9.14 2.51 -6.36
CA GLN A 44 8.76 3.85 -5.91
C GLN A 44 7.81 4.53 -6.89
N LYS A 45 8.14 4.50 -8.19
CA LYS A 45 7.25 5.04 -9.22
C LYS A 45 5.88 4.36 -9.21
N ARG A 46 5.86 3.04 -8.96
CA ARG A 46 4.61 2.27 -8.85
C ARG A 46 3.84 2.64 -7.59
N ALA A 47 4.50 2.70 -6.43
CA ALA A 47 3.90 3.08 -5.15
C ALA A 47 3.31 4.49 -5.19
N ALA A 48 3.98 5.45 -5.85
CA ALA A 48 3.48 6.81 -6.01
C ALA A 48 2.15 6.84 -6.79
N LYS A 49 2.10 6.08 -7.90
CA LYS A 49 0.87 5.91 -8.67
C LYS A 49 -0.23 5.22 -7.86
N GLU A 50 0.13 4.20 -7.07
CA GLU A 50 -0.85 3.52 -6.22
C GLU A 50 -1.40 4.44 -5.13
N LYS A 51 -0.56 5.29 -4.53
CA LYS A 51 -0.96 6.32 -3.57
C LYS A 51 -1.96 7.29 -4.20
N GLU A 52 -1.64 7.83 -5.37
CA GLU A 52 -2.56 8.68 -6.14
C GLU A 52 -3.91 7.97 -6.38
N GLU A 53 -3.86 6.72 -6.83
CA GLU A 53 -5.05 5.92 -7.10
C GLU A 53 -5.88 5.65 -5.82
N PHE A 54 -5.27 5.45 -4.65
CA PHE A 54 -6.00 5.27 -3.38
C PHE A 54 -6.63 6.58 -2.88
N HIS A 55 -6.00 7.71 -3.15
CA HIS A 55 -6.46 9.03 -2.70
C HIS A 55 -7.53 9.66 -3.60
N ASP A 56 -7.98 8.97 -4.64
CA ASP A 56 -9.15 9.37 -5.43
C ASP A 56 -10.34 9.71 -4.50
N GLN A 57 -10.84 10.94 -4.62
CA GLN A 57 -11.89 11.48 -3.77
C GLN A 57 -13.23 10.77 -3.98
N MET A 58 -13.40 10.07 -5.11
CA MET A 58 -14.61 9.31 -5.42
C MET A 58 -14.66 7.96 -4.72
N LEU A 59 -13.54 7.50 -4.13
CA LEU A 59 -13.50 6.22 -3.42
C LEU A 59 -14.13 6.32 -2.03
N THR A 60 -15.13 5.47 -1.81
CA THR A 60 -15.71 5.19 -0.50
C THR A 60 -14.83 4.26 0.34
N ALA A 61 -15.10 4.16 1.63
CA ALA A 61 -14.37 3.27 2.53
C ALA A 61 -14.41 1.80 2.08
N SER A 62 -15.57 1.26 1.70
CA SER A 62 -15.68 -0.13 1.19
C SER A 62 -14.91 -0.32 -0.12
N GLN A 63 -14.91 0.66 -1.03
CA GLN A 63 -14.10 0.58 -2.24
C GLN A 63 -12.59 0.61 -1.97
N ILE A 64 -12.14 1.28 -0.90
CA ILE A 64 -10.75 1.21 -0.45
C ILE A 64 -10.43 -0.21 0.04
N VAL A 65 -11.32 -0.86 0.79
CA VAL A 65 -11.17 -2.24 1.23
C VAL A 65 -11.07 -3.21 0.04
N GLU A 66 -11.99 -3.12 -0.92
CA GLU A 66 -11.95 -3.92 -2.15
C GLU A 66 -10.63 -3.71 -2.92
N LYS A 67 -10.21 -2.46 -3.05
CA LYS A 67 -8.97 -2.09 -3.74
C LYS A 67 -7.74 -2.65 -3.03
N TYR A 68 -7.72 -2.61 -1.70
CA TYR A 68 -6.68 -3.22 -0.88
C TYR A 68 -6.53 -4.72 -1.16
N PHE A 69 -7.63 -5.48 -1.18
CA PHE A 69 -7.58 -6.90 -1.52
C PHE A 69 -7.17 -7.17 -2.97
N ARG A 70 -7.57 -6.30 -3.90
CA ARG A 70 -7.08 -6.36 -5.27
C ARG A 70 -5.56 -6.16 -5.35
N ARG A 71 -4.98 -5.29 -4.50
CA ARG A 71 -3.53 -5.11 -4.42
C ARG A 71 -2.83 -6.35 -3.87
N ILE A 72 -3.36 -6.98 -2.82
CA ILE A 72 -2.84 -8.26 -2.31
C ILE A 72 -2.80 -9.31 -3.44
N TYR A 73 -3.90 -9.44 -4.18
CA TYR A 73 -3.97 -10.38 -5.30
C TYR A 73 -2.89 -10.08 -6.35
N TRP A 74 -2.73 -8.80 -6.72
CA TRP A 74 -1.71 -8.38 -7.70
C TRP A 74 -0.29 -8.60 -7.21
N GLU A 75 0.04 -8.27 -5.97
CA GLU A 75 1.35 -8.56 -5.38
C GLU A 75 1.68 -10.04 -5.43
N THR A 76 0.70 -10.90 -5.13
CA THR A 76 0.90 -12.35 -5.05
C THR A 76 1.14 -12.98 -6.43
N HIS A 77 0.54 -12.42 -7.48
CA HIS A 77 0.54 -13.01 -8.83
C HIS A 77 1.46 -12.29 -9.83
N LEU A 78 1.93 -11.10 -9.51
CA LEU A 78 2.76 -10.29 -10.40
C LEU A 78 4.17 -10.12 -9.82
N ARG A 79 5.11 -9.76 -10.71
CA ARG A 79 6.50 -9.52 -10.32
C ARG A 79 6.64 -8.47 -9.22
N PHE A 80 5.72 -7.52 -9.12
CA PHE A 80 5.77 -6.43 -8.15
C PHE A 80 5.92 -6.90 -6.70
N GLY A 81 5.15 -7.89 -6.25
CA GLY A 81 5.27 -8.39 -4.87
C GLY A 81 6.61 -9.05 -4.59
N LYS A 82 7.19 -9.73 -5.59
CA LYS A 82 8.56 -10.27 -5.49
C LYS A 82 9.60 -9.15 -5.44
N GLN A 83 9.42 -8.07 -6.20
CA GLN A 83 10.36 -6.95 -6.19
C GLN A 83 10.38 -6.22 -4.84
N LEU A 84 9.23 -6.08 -4.19
CA LEU A 84 9.15 -5.55 -2.82
C LEU A 84 9.85 -6.48 -1.82
N GLU A 85 9.64 -7.80 -1.95
CA GLU A 85 10.30 -8.80 -1.10
C GLU A 85 11.82 -8.82 -1.28
N ASP A 86 12.31 -8.79 -2.53
CA ASP A 86 13.75 -8.74 -2.85
C ASP A 86 14.41 -7.46 -2.28
N LEU A 87 13.65 -6.37 -2.09
CA LEU A 87 14.11 -5.11 -1.51
C LEU A 87 13.84 -4.98 0.00
N GLU A 88 13.30 -6.03 0.63
CA GLU A 88 12.87 -6.06 2.03
C GLU A 88 11.86 -4.95 2.40
N LEU A 89 11.04 -4.55 1.42
CA LEU A 89 10.02 -3.51 1.59
C LEU A 89 8.65 -4.09 1.96
N PRO A 90 7.80 -3.32 2.67
CA PRO A 90 6.48 -3.77 3.07
C PRO A 90 5.59 -4.17 1.89
N ARG A 91 4.80 -5.23 2.09
CA ARG A 91 3.80 -5.72 1.14
C ARG A 91 2.40 -5.61 1.72
N PHE A 92 1.40 -5.33 0.88
CA PHE A 92 -0.01 -5.39 1.29
C PHE A 92 -0.36 -6.74 1.92
N LEU A 93 0.16 -7.85 1.37
CA LEU A 93 -0.10 -9.18 1.91
C LEU A 93 0.31 -9.33 3.39
N GLN A 94 1.45 -8.76 3.79
CA GLN A 94 1.97 -8.87 5.17
C GLN A 94 1.14 -8.06 6.17
N LEU A 95 0.46 -7.01 5.70
CA LEU A 95 -0.32 -6.09 6.53
C LEU A 95 -1.79 -6.49 6.64
N ARG A 96 -2.19 -7.57 5.95
CA ARG A 96 -3.59 -7.98 5.79
C ARG A 96 -4.34 -8.11 7.11
N GLU A 97 -3.75 -8.76 8.10
CA GLU A 97 -4.42 -9.02 9.39
C GLU A 97 -4.65 -7.72 10.17
N GLN A 98 -3.66 -6.83 10.20
CA GLN A 98 -3.78 -5.52 10.84
C GLN A 98 -4.82 -4.65 10.12
N PHE A 99 -4.87 -4.69 8.79
CA PHE A 99 -5.87 -3.98 8.00
C PHE A 99 -7.28 -4.51 8.26
N LEU A 100 -7.46 -5.84 8.32
CA LEU A 100 -8.73 -6.46 8.64
C LEU A 100 -9.23 -6.08 10.04
N GLN A 101 -8.33 -6.03 11.03
CA GLN A 101 -8.68 -5.55 12.37
C GLN A 101 -9.16 -4.10 12.33
N LEU A 102 -8.46 -3.23 11.60
CA LEU A 102 -8.87 -1.84 11.41
C LEU A 102 -10.26 -1.73 10.74
N CYS A 103 -10.52 -2.52 9.70
CA CYS A 103 -11.84 -2.58 9.06
C CYS A 103 -12.94 -2.98 10.04
N ALA A 104 -12.68 -3.97 10.90
CA ALA A 104 -13.63 -4.40 11.93
C ALA A 104 -13.91 -3.30 12.96
N ASP A 105 -12.86 -2.64 13.46
CA ASP A 105 -12.98 -1.53 14.42
C ASP A 105 -13.75 -0.34 13.82
N LEU A 106 -13.54 -0.08 12.53
CA LEU A 106 -14.24 0.95 11.78
C LEU A 106 -15.63 0.51 11.29
N GLN A 107 -16.01 -0.75 11.48
CA GLN A 107 -17.25 -1.33 10.95
C GLN A 107 -17.41 -1.04 9.45
N VAL A 108 -16.38 -1.37 8.66
CA VAL A 108 -16.35 -1.29 7.20
C VAL A 108 -16.15 -2.69 6.66
N ASN A 109 -17.06 -3.12 5.78
CA ASN A 109 -16.97 -4.37 5.03
C ASN A 109 -16.70 -4.07 3.56
#